data_AF-A0A828PRS7-F1
#
_entry.id   AF-A0A828PRS7-F1
#
_cell.length_a   1.000
_cell.length_b   1.000
_cell.length_c   1.000
_cell.angle_alpha   90.00
_cell.angle_beta   90.00
_cell.angle_gamma   90.00
#
_symmetry.space_group_name_H-M   'P 1'
#
loop_
_entity.id
_entity.type
_entity.pdbx_description
1 polymer ?
#
loop_
_entity_poly.entity_id
_entity_poly.type
_entity_poly.pdbx_seq_one_letter_code
_entity_poly.pdbx_strand_id
1 'polypeptide(L)'
;MKGIKLISSLSFAALLAACSTANDVASTVGEGVSNAASATTNAVKEGATAVSNGVSNTVNTVKNKLTASSKTVVYQCQNNKTVVATYDFEGEKATGLTLTVNDVAVKELMRDEKNKDFASFASKTHVWNLDETFSLSTFNKTEAGMLFKKGKNADEILAKNCEVNQTATAKLNK
;
A
#
# COMPACT_ATOMS: atom_id res chain seq x y z
N MET A 1 23.15 -36.51 -21.73
CA MET A 1 22.04 -35.81 -22.41
C MET A 1 22.08 -34.37 -21.92
N LYS A 2 22.65 -33.41 -22.68
CA LYS A 2 21.92 -32.51 -23.60
C LYS A 2 20.70 -31.93 -22.85
N GLY A 3 20.73 -30.76 -22.20
CA GLY A 3 21.11 -29.44 -22.69
C GLY A 3 19.88 -28.74 -23.24
N ILE A 4 19.41 -27.66 -22.60
CA ILE A 4 18.63 -26.57 -23.22
C ILE A 4 18.89 -25.30 -22.40
N LYS A 5 19.48 -24.31 -23.08
CA LYS A 5 19.55 -22.90 -22.70
C LYS A 5 18.27 -22.22 -23.20
N LEU A 6 17.68 -21.32 -22.43
CA LEU A 6 16.73 -20.33 -22.94
C LEU A 6 17.18 -18.94 -22.50
N ILE A 7 17.82 -18.26 -23.44
CA ILE A 7 18.13 -16.83 -23.41
C ILE A 7 16.91 -16.17 -24.06
N SER A 8 16.22 -15.27 -23.36
CA SER A 8 15.25 -14.38 -23.99
C SER A 8 15.76 -12.96 -23.91
N SER A 9 16.38 -12.55 -25.01
CA SER A 9 16.78 -11.19 -25.33
C SER A 9 15.54 -10.40 -25.78
N LEU A 10 15.07 -9.46 -24.96
CA LEU A 10 14.15 -8.42 -25.40
C LEU A 10 14.97 -7.19 -25.76
N SER A 11 15.19 -7.06 -27.06
CA SER A 11 15.93 -5.99 -27.71
C SER A 11 15.24 -4.63 -27.52
N PHE A 12 15.98 -3.65 -27.00
CA PHE A 12 15.67 -2.24 -27.14
C PHE A 12 15.86 -1.84 -28.61
N ALA A 13 14.77 -1.61 -29.33
CA ALA A 13 14.82 -0.95 -30.63
C ALA A 13 14.71 0.56 -30.42
N ALA A 14 15.83 1.23 -30.63
CA ALA A 14 15.90 2.68 -30.80
C ALA A 14 15.26 3.09 -32.13
N LEU A 15 14.45 4.16 -32.09
CA LEU A 15 14.20 5.01 -33.25
C LEU A 15 14.47 6.46 -32.85
N LEU A 16 15.76 6.82 -32.89
CA LEU A 16 16.22 8.19 -33.03
C LEU A 16 16.50 8.37 -34.53
N ALA A 17 15.56 8.99 -35.24
CA ALA A 17 15.75 9.42 -36.61
C ALA A 17 15.02 10.73 -36.85
N ALA A 18 15.75 11.83 -36.71
CA ALA A 18 15.72 12.97 -37.62
C ALA A 18 16.91 13.88 -37.28
N CYS A 19 17.98 13.73 -38.04
CA CYS A 19 19.05 14.71 -38.14
C CYS A 19 18.74 15.57 -39.36
N SER A 20 18.69 16.89 -39.20
CA SER A 20 19.14 17.82 -40.23
C SER A 20 19.53 19.14 -39.57
N THR A 21 20.84 19.35 -39.57
CA THR A 21 21.54 20.61 -39.34
C THR A 21 21.15 21.65 -40.39
N ALA A 22 20.95 22.90 -39.97
CA ALA A 22 21.50 24.11 -40.61
C ALA A 22 21.00 25.36 -39.87
N ASN A 23 21.89 25.95 -39.08
CA ASN A 23 21.83 27.37 -38.75
C ASN A 23 22.41 28.12 -39.96
N ASP A 24 21.62 28.91 -40.68
CA ASP A 24 21.89 30.33 -40.98
C ASP A 24 20.99 30.90 -42.09
N VAL A 25 20.36 32.02 -41.73
CA VAL A 25 20.09 33.23 -42.53
C VAL A 25 19.66 33.07 -44.00
N ALA A 26 18.39 33.41 -44.30
CA ALA A 26 18.07 34.58 -45.14
C ALA A 26 16.56 34.73 -45.33
N SER A 27 16.15 36.01 -45.31
CA SER A 27 14.85 36.60 -45.63
C SER A 27 13.94 35.79 -46.58
N THR A 28 12.63 35.80 -46.32
CA THR A 28 11.59 36.57 -47.06
C THR A 28 10.19 35.99 -46.75
N VAL A 29 9.30 36.82 -46.19
CA VAL A 29 7.81 36.88 -46.33
C VAL A 29 7.01 35.55 -46.20
N GLY A 30 5.95 35.40 -45.39
CA GLY A 30 5.13 36.35 -44.65
C GLY A 30 4.11 35.60 -43.77
N GLU A 31 3.55 36.35 -42.82
CA GLU A 31 2.23 36.18 -42.18
C GLU A 31 1.68 34.74 -42.02
N GLY A 32 2.05 34.05 -40.93
CA GLY A 32 1.40 32.77 -40.58
C GLY A 32 1.88 32.04 -39.31
N VAL A 33 2.83 32.57 -38.55
CA VAL A 33 3.59 31.78 -37.54
C VAL A 33 3.21 32.08 -36.07
N SER A 34 2.14 32.84 -35.81
CA SER A 34 1.81 33.22 -34.42
C SER A 34 1.06 32.15 -33.62
N ASN A 35 0.46 31.15 -34.26
CA ASN A 35 -0.43 30.17 -33.58
C ASN A 35 0.15 28.75 -33.42
N ALA A 36 1.24 28.39 -34.11
CA ALA A 36 1.79 27.03 -34.07
C ALA A 36 2.78 26.79 -32.91
N ALA A 37 3.44 27.84 -32.40
CA ALA A 37 4.40 27.73 -31.30
C ALA A 37 3.73 27.47 -29.93
N SER A 38 2.53 28.02 -29.72
CA SER A 38 1.79 27.89 -28.45
C SER A 38 1.14 26.52 -28.28
N ALA A 39 0.66 25.91 -29.37
CA ALA A 39 0.05 24.59 -29.36
C ALA A 39 1.07 23.48 -29.04
N THR A 40 2.29 23.60 -29.56
CA THR A 40 3.37 22.63 -29.36
C THR A 40 3.88 22.62 -27.91
N THR A 41 3.93 23.78 -27.25
CA THR A 41 4.43 23.88 -25.86
C THR A 41 3.45 23.31 -24.83
N ASN A 42 2.15 23.49 -25.03
CA ASN A 42 1.13 22.99 -24.09
C ASN A 42 0.96 21.47 -24.19
N ALA A 43 1.01 20.90 -25.40
CA ALA A 43 0.94 19.45 -25.61
C ALA A 43 2.14 18.70 -24.97
N VAL A 44 3.34 19.28 -25.01
CA VAL A 44 4.53 18.71 -24.36
C VAL A 44 4.41 18.77 -22.83
N LYS A 45 3.85 19.84 -22.26
CA LYS A 45 3.61 19.95 -20.81
C LYS A 45 2.56 18.94 -20.33
N GLU A 46 1.46 18.78 -21.06
CA GLU A 46 0.42 17.81 -20.73
C GLU A 46 0.93 16.37 -20.86
N GLY A 47 1.70 16.07 -21.92
CA GLY A 47 2.36 14.78 -22.10
C GLY A 47 3.38 14.46 -21.01
N ALA A 48 4.22 15.42 -20.62
CA ALA A 48 5.18 15.26 -19.53
C ALA A 48 4.49 15.03 -18.18
N THR A 49 3.38 15.71 -17.92
CA THR A 49 2.58 15.55 -16.69
C THR A 49 1.90 14.18 -16.66
N ALA A 50 1.37 13.71 -17.80
CA ALA A 50 0.76 12.39 -17.92
C ALA A 50 1.78 11.25 -17.74
N VAL A 51 2.98 11.39 -18.33
CA VAL A 51 4.08 10.42 -18.16
C VAL A 51 4.58 10.40 -16.71
N SER A 52 4.75 11.57 -16.09
CA SER A 52 5.14 11.68 -14.67
C SER A 52 4.12 11.00 -13.74
N ASN A 53 2.82 11.26 -13.95
CA ASN A 53 1.76 10.66 -13.16
C ASN A 53 1.63 9.15 -13.40
N GLY A 54 1.79 8.70 -14.65
CA GLY A 54 1.80 7.28 -15.01
C GLY A 54 2.96 6.53 -14.35
N VAL A 55 4.17 7.09 -14.41
CA VAL A 55 5.36 6.51 -13.75
C VAL A 55 5.21 6.52 -12.23
N SER A 56 4.70 7.59 -11.62
CA SER A 56 4.44 7.63 -10.16
C SER A 56 3.44 6.55 -9.72
N ASN A 57 2.35 6.37 -10.46
CA ASN A 57 1.36 5.34 -10.16
C ASN A 57 1.92 3.92 -10.31
N THR A 58 2.71 3.66 -11.36
CA THR A 58 3.36 2.37 -11.56
C THR A 58 4.43 2.10 -10.49
N VAL A 59 5.24 3.10 -10.11
CA VAL A 59 6.25 2.96 -9.05
C VAL A 59 5.60 2.69 -7.70
N ASN A 60 4.50 3.39 -7.34
CA ASN A 60 3.77 3.12 -6.11
C ASN A 60 3.14 1.72 -6.10
N THR A 61 2.60 1.28 -7.25
CA THR A 61 2.03 -0.06 -7.40
C THR A 61 3.10 -1.15 -7.26
N VAL A 62 4.27 -0.96 -7.86
CA VAL A 62 5.39 -1.92 -7.79
C VAL A 62 6.03 -1.92 -6.39
N LYS A 63 6.14 -0.77 -5.73
CA LYS A 63 6.64 -0.64 -4.35
C LYS A 63 5.71 -1.32 -3.33
N ASN A 64 4.39 -1.16 -3.49
CA ASN A 64 3.39 -1.85 -2.66
C ASN A 64 3.34 -3.36 -2.92
N LYS A 65 3.64 -3.83 -4.13
CA LYS A 65 3.60 -5.26 -4.49
C LYS A 65 4.86 -6.04 -4.11
N LEU A 66 5.99 -5.36 -3.91
CA LEU A 66 7.26 -5.96 -3.48
C LEU A 66 7.48 -5.95 -1.96
N THR A 67 6.59 -5.33 -1.19
CA THR A 67 6.68 -5.26 0.27
C THR A 67 5.43 -5.89 0.89
N ALA A 68 5.38 -7.22 0.96
CA ALA A 68 4.67 -7.84 2.06
C ALA A 68 5.30 -7.25 3.34
N SER A 69 4.61 -6.28 3.91
CA SER A 69 5.14 -5.45 4.99
C SER A 69 4.39 -5.86 6.23
N SER A 70 5.04 -6.60 7.11
CA SER A 70 4.44 -6.90 8.41
C SER A 70 4.70 -5.72 9.35
N LYS A 71 3.68 -5.32 10.11
CA LYS A 71 3.80 -4.31 11.17
C LYS A 71 3.25 -4.83 12.48
N THR A 72 3.95 -4.56 13.57
CA THR A 72 3.54 -4.98 14.91
C THR A 72 2.96 -3.80 15.67
N VAL A 73 1.74 -3.93 16.20
CA VAL A 73 1.11 -2.93 17.03
C VAL A 73 0.95 -3.48 18.44
N VAL A 74 1.34 -2.66 19.43
CA VAL A 74 1.12 -2.94 20.83
C VAL A 74 -0.04 -2.09 21.29
N TYR A 75 -1.09 -2.72 21.81
CA TYR A 75 -2.25 -2.06 22.38
C TYR A 75 -2.28 -2.21 23.90
N GLN A 76 -2.70 -1.16 24.57
CA GLN A 76 -3.09 -1.17 25.97
C GLN A 76 -4.61 -1.14 26.05
N CYS A 77 -5.19 -2.14 26.68
CA CYS A 77 -6.64 -2.29 26.80
C CYS A 77 -7.09 -2.13 28.26
N GLN A 78 -8.40 -2.05 28.48
CA GLN A 78 -8.98 -2.08 29.82
C GLN A 78 -8.55 -3.31 30.62
N ASN A 79 -8.65 -3.20 31.96
CA ASN A 79 -8.25 -4.24 32.92
C ASN A 79 -6.77 -4.65 32.80
N ASN A 80 -5.90 -3.69 32.42
CA ASN A 80 -4.45 -3.89 32.27
C ASN A 80 -4.08 -5.02 31.30
N LYS A 81 -4.92 -5.28 30.30
CA LYS A 81 -4.60 -6.26 29.25
C LYS A 81 -3.72 -5.61 28.19
N THR A 82 -2.69 -6.32 27.77
CA THR A 82 -1.83 -5.93 26.65
C THR A 82 -2.11 -6.87 25.49
N VAL A 83 -2.37 -6.28 24.33
CA VAL A 83 -2.53 -7.00 23.07
C VAL A 83 -1.35 -6.67 22.17
N VAL A 84 -0.69 -7.68 21.62
CA VAL A 84 0.35 -7.48 20.60
C VAL A 84 -0.13 -8.14 19.32
N ALA A 85 -0.28 -7.36 18.26
CA ALA A 85 -0.77 -7.83 16.98
C ALA A 85 0.26 -7.54 15.88
N THR A 86 0.76 -8.58 15.21
CA THR A 86 1.57 -8.43 14.00
C THR A 86 0.68 -8.68 12.80
N TYR A 87 0.45 -7.62 12.02
CA TYR A 87 -0.39 -7.61 10.83
C TYR A 87 0.45 -7.82 9.59
N ASP A 88 -0.10 -8.58 8.65
CA ASP A 88 0.45 -8.73 7.31
C ASP A 88 -0.32 -7.82 6.35
N PHE A 89 0.42 -7.01 5.59
CA PHE A 89 -0.15 -6.08 4.62
C PHE A 89 0.19 -6.46 3.18
N GLU A 90 -0.82 -6.32 2.31
CA GLU A 90 -0.68 -6.27 0.86
C GLU A 90 -1.05 -4.86 0.39
N GLY A 91 -0.02 -4.04 0.10
CA GLY A 91 -0.21 -2.61 -0.09
C GLY A 91 -0.75 -1.94 1.18
N GLU A 92 -1.79 -1.11 1.05
CA GLU A 92 -2.40 -0.43 2.21
C GLU A 92 -3.29 -1.33 3.06
N LYS A 93 -3.61 -2.54 2.59
CA LYS A 93 -4.63 -3.39 3.20
C LYS A 93 -4.02 -4.49 4.03
N ALA A 94 -4.40 -4.57 5.31
CA ALA A 94 -4.08 -5.72 6.15
C ALA A 94 -4.94 -6.93 5.74
N THR A 95 -4.28 -8.07 5.50
CA THR A 95 -4.88 -9.31 5.02
C THR A 95 -5.03 -10.35 6.12
N GLY A 96 -4.15 -10.34 7.11
CA GLY A 96 -4.17 -11.24 8.26
C GLY A 96 -3.33 -10.73 9.40
N LEU A 97 -3.35 -11.44 10.52
CA LEU A 97 -2.52 -11.11 11.67
C LEU A 97 -2.26 -12.30 12.59
N THR A 98 -1.19 -12.19 13.37
CA THR A 98 -0.97 -12.96 14.59
C THR A 98 -1.17 -12.05 15.79
N LEU A 99 -1.84 -12.56 16.83
CA LEU A 99 -2.20 -11.76 18.01
C LEU A 99 -1.88 -12.51 19.29
N THR A 100 -1.43 -11.80 20.32
CA THR A 100 -1.37 -12.30 21.69
C THR A 100 -2.16 -11.39 22.62
N VAL A 101 -2.73 -11.97 23.67
CA VAL A 101 -3.31 -11.24 24.81
C VAL A 101 -2.55 -11.68 26.05
N ASN A 102 -1.81 -10.79 26.69
CA ASN A 102 -0.92 -11.13 27.82
C ASN A 102 -0.11 -12.41 27.54
N ASP A 103 0.55 -12.44 26.37
CA ASP A 103 1.39 -13.56 25.88
C ASP A 103 0.65 -14.85 25.48
N VAL A 104 -0.68 -14.90 25.60
CA VAL A 104 -1.49 -16.03 25.11
C VAL A 104 -1.86 -15.79 23.65
N ALA A 105 -1.40 -16.68 22.76
CA ALA A 105 -1.61 -16.55 21.32
C ALA A 105 -3.06 -16.83 20.89
N VAL A 106 -3.56 -15.97 20.00
CA VAL A 106 -4.80 -16.12 19.23
C VAL A 106 -4.41 -16.29 17.77
N LYS A 107 -4.68 -17.47 17.23
CA LYS A 107 -4.19 -17.88 15.90
C LYS A 107 -5.25 -17.69 14.82
N GLU A 108 -4.76 -17.64 13.57
CA GLU A 108 -5.58 -17.76 12.34
C GLU A 108 -6.61 -16.64 12.14
N LEU A 109 -6.26 -15.41 12.49
CA LEU A 109 -7.11 -14.24 12.25
C LEU A 109 -6.85 -13.69 10.85
N MET A 110 -7.84 -13.82 9.97
CA MET A 110 -7.81 -13.31 8.59
C MET A 110 -8.81 -12.18 8.41
N ARG A 111 -8.50 -11.22 7.53
CA ARG A 111 -9.40 -10.11 7.20
C ARG A 111 -10.75 -10.64 6.74
N ASP A 112 -11.83 -10.22 7.39
CA ASP A 112 -13.19 -10.48 6.93
C ASP A 112 -13.59 -9.44 5.88
N GLU A 113 -13.48 -9.84 4.62
CA GLU A 113 -13.81 -9.00 3.47
C GLU A 113 -15.29 -8.64 3.35
N LYS A 114 -16.17 -9.34 4.08
CA LYS A 114 -17.60 -9.06 4.06
C LYS A 114 -17.94 -7.83 4.89
N ASN A 115 -17.11 -7.51 5.89
CA ASN A 115 -17.27 -6.31 6.69
C ASN A 115 -16.61 -5.12 5.99
N LYS A 116 -17.42 -4.12 5.62
CA LYS A 116 -16.98 -2.90 4.94
C LYS A 116 -16.94 -1.68 5.85
N ASP A 117 -17.59 -1.75 7.01
CA ASP A 117 -17.72 -0.62 7.92
C ASP A 117 -16.45 -0.44 8.76
N PHE A 118 -15.71 -1.53 9.01
CA PHE A 118 -14.46 -1.46 9.74
C PHE A 118 -13.54 -2.64 9.43
N ALA A 119 -12.26 -2.53 9.81
CA ALA A 119 -11.33 -3.64 9.68
C ALA A 119 -11.63 -4.70 10.75
N SER A 120 -12.24 -5.81 10.31
CA SER A 120 -12.51 -6.98 11.14
C SER A 120 -11.63 -8.15 10.69
N PHE A 121 -11.07 -8.87 11.65
CA PHE A 121 -10.28 -10.07 11.44
C PHE A 121 -10.91 -11.20 12.22
N ALA A 122 -11.19 -12.31 11.56
CA ALA A 122 -11.92 -13.41 12.17
C ALA A 122 -11.20 -14.73 11.97
N SER A 123 -11.38 -15.60 12.95
CA SER A 123 -11.09 -17.02 12.88
C SER A 123 -12.37 -17.81 13.19
N LYS A 124 -12.26 -19.14 13.30
CA LYS A 124 -13.38 -19.98 13.74
C LYS A 124 -13.85 -19.63 15.16
N THR A 125 -12.96 -19.11 16.01
CA THR A 125 -13.19 -18.96 17.44
C THR A 125 -13.08 -17.53 17.94
N HIS A 126 -12.50 -16.61 17.17
CA HIS A 126 -12.26 -15.24 17.63
C HIS A 126 -12.58 -14.20 16.55
N VAL A 127 -12.81 -12.97 16.99
CA VAL A 127 -12.96 -11.79 16.13
C VAL A 127 -12.20 -10.63 16.76
N TRP A 128 -11.34 -9.99 15.98
CA TRP A 128 -10.61 -8.79 16.33
C TRP A 128 -11.07 -7.65 15.43
N ASN A 129 -11.59 -6.59 16.04
CA ASN A 129 -12.12 -5.43 15.32
C ASN A 129 -11.25 -4.20 15.59
N LEU A 130 -11.00 -3.42 14.55
CA LEU A 130 -10.29 -2.15 14.56
C LEU A 130 -11.20 -1.05 13.99
N ASP A 131 -10.72 0.18 13.93
CA ASP A 131 -11.43 1.25 13.22
C ASP A 131 -11.44 1.06 11.68
N GLU A 132 -12.24 1.89 11.01
CA GLU A 132 -12.41 1.90 9.55
C GLU A 132 -11.18 2.40 8.79
N THR A 133 -10.34 3.19 9.46
CA THR A 133 -9.18 3.85 8.87
C THR A 133 -7.94 2.97 8.87
N PHE A 134 -8.01 1.76 9.45
CA PHE A 134 -6.87 0.86 9.61
C PHE A 134 -6.24 0.45 8.26
N SER A 135 -5.01 0.89 8.06
CA SER A 135 -4.19 0.64 6.88
C SER A 135 -2.70 0.60 7.24
N LEU A 136 -1.85 0.28 6.25
CA LEU A 136 -0.39 0.31 6.43
C LEU A 136 0.12 1.71 6.83
N SER A 137 -0.52 2.78 6.34
CA SER A 137 -0.15 4.16 6.64
C SER A 137 -0.68 4.68 7.99
N THR A 138 -1.69 4.03 8.57
CA THR A 138 -2.37 4.46 9.81
C THR A 138 -2.23 3.48 10.97
N PHE A 139 -1.58 2.33 10.77
CA PHE A 139 -1.50 1.20 11.73
C PHE A 139 -1.08 1.59 13.17
N ASN A 140 -0.31 2.66 13.32
CA ASN A 140 0.20 3.15 14.61
C ASN A 140 -0.62 4.29 15.23
N LYS A 141 -1.75 4.65 14.60
CA LYS A 141 -2.66 5.73 15.01
C LYS A 141 -4.08 5.23 15.26
N THR A 142 -4.46 4.13 14.62
CA THR A 142 -5.77 3.51 14.72
C THR A 142 -6.04 2.94 16.11
N GLU A 143 -7.14 3.34 16.72
CA GLU A 143 -7.64 2.73 17.94
C GLU A 143 -8.23 1.35 17.65
N ALA A 144 -7.92 0.36 18.49
CA ALA A 144 -8.45 -0.97 18.34
C ALA A 144 -9.80 -1.14 19.05
N GLY A 145 -10.75 -1.67 18.30
CA GLY A 145 -12.16 -1.77 18.64
C GLY A 145 -12.44 -2.75 19.76
N MET A 146 -12.04 -4.02 19.68
CA MET A 146 -12.24 -5.07 20.72
C MET A 146 -11.82 -6.46 20.19
N LEU A 147 -11.43 -7.37 21.10
CA LEU A 147 -11.25 -8.80 20.84
C LEU A 147 -12.39 -9.62 21.48
N PHE A 148 -12.99 -10.49 20.70
CA PHE A 148 -14.03 -11.41 21.13
C PHE A 148 -13.61 -12.87 20.93
N LYS A 149 -14.08 -13.73 21.83
CA LYS A 149 -14.14 -15.18 21.65
C LYS A 149 -15.59 -15.58 21.37
N LYS A 150 -15.79 -16.25 20.25
CA LYS A 150 -17.11 -16.70 19.79
C LYS A 150 -17.68 -17.74 20.74
N GLY A 151 -18.91 -17.50 21.21
CA GLY A 151 -19.64 -18.44 22.05
C GLY A 151 -20.82 -19.07 21.31
N LYS A 152 -21.44 -20.08 21.94
CA LYS A 152 -22.68 -20.69 21.41
C LYS A 152 -23.89 -19.79 21.55
N ASN A 153 -23.95 -19.03 22.65
CA ASN A 153 -25.09 -18.19 23.03
C ASN A 153 -24.74 -16.71 23.06
N ALA A 154 -23.53 -16.38 23.52
CA ALA A 154 -23.00 -15.03 23.60
C ALA A 154 -21.49 -15.07 23.48
N ASP A 155 -20.92 -14.03 22.87
CA ASP A 155 -19.49 -13.88 22.73
C ASP A 155 -18.87 -13.33 24.02
N GLU A 156 -17.66 -13.80 24.33
CA GLU A 156 -16.88 -13.34 25.47
C GLU A 156 -15.90 -12.25 25.03
N ILE A 157 -15.86 -11.12 25.73
CA ILE A 157 -14.92 -10.03 25.45
C ILE A 157 -13.58 -10.36 26.11
N LEU A 158 -12.55 -10.62 25.30
CA LEU A 158 -11.21 -10.91 25.80
C LEU A 158 -10.34 -9.66 25.97
N ALA A 159 -10.55 -8.64 25.14
CA ALA A 159 -9.87 -7.35 25.23
C ALA A 159 -10.82 -6.24 24.78
N LYS A 160 -10.86 -5.13 25.53
CA LYS A 160 -11.84 -4.05 25.37
C LYS A 160 -11.17 -2.68 25.38
N ASN A 161 -11.66 -1.78 24.51
CA ASN A 161 -11.22 -0.39 24.37
C ASN A 161 -9.69 -0.32 24.35
N CYS A 162 -9.12 -0.84 23.28
CA CYS A 162 -7.68 -1.03 23.15
C CYS A 162 -7.07 0.16 22.41
N GLU A 163 -6.15 0.87 23.05
CA GLU A 163 -5.49 2.04 22.47
C GLU A 163 -4.04 1.71 22.10
N VAL A 164 -3.52 2.32 21.05
CA VAL A 164 -2.15 2.07 20.60
C VAL A 164 -1.14 2.62 21.61
N ASN A 165 -0.27 1.76 22.11
CA ASN A 165 0.93 2.18 22.79
C ASN A 165 1.97 2.59 21.74
N GLN A 166 2.00 3.89 21.40
CA GLN A 166 2.86 4.42 20.33
C GLN A 166 4.35 4.16 20.58
N THR A 167 4.81 4.27 21.83
CA THR A 167 6.22 4.07 22.20
C THR A 167 6.64 2.62 22.01
N ALA A 168 5.85 1.68 22.53
CA ALA A 168 6.13 0.24 22.38
C ALA A 168 6.01 -0.20 20.92
N THR A 169 5.00 0.28 20.21
CA THR A 169 4.80 0.03 18.77
C THR A 169 6.00 0.53 17.96
N ALA A 170 6.45 1.77 18.17
CA ALA A 170 7.61 2.31 17.46
C ALA A 170 8.89 1.51 17.71
N LYS A 171 9.07 0.96 18.92
CA LYS A 171 10.22 0.11 19.26
C LYS A 171 10.26 -1.19 18.46
N LEU A 172 9.11 -1.78 18.16
CA LEU A 172 9.01 -3.08 17.47
C LEU A 172 9.05 -3.00 15.93
N ASN A 173 9.01 -1.79 15.35
CA ASN A 173 8.98 -1.59 13.89
C ASN A 173 10.17 -0.79 13.36
N LYS A 174 11.31 -0.83 14.06
CA LYS A 174 12.55 -0.17 13.65
C LYS A 174 13.26 -0.93 12.53
#